data_AF-A0A820KX27-F1
#
_entry.id   AF-A0A820KX27-F1
#
_cell.length_a   1.000
_cell.length_b   1.000
_cell.length_c   1.000
_cell.angle_alpha   90.00
_cell.angle_beta   90.00
_cell.angle_gamma   90.00
#
_symmetry.space_group_name_H-M   'P 1'
#
loop_
_entity.id
_entity.type
_entity.pdbx_description
1 polymer ?
#
loop_
_entity_poly.entity_id
_entity_poly.type
_entity_poly.pdbx_seq_one_letter_code
_entity_poly.pdbx_strand_id
1 'polypeptide(L)'
;VEHARWFPECSYIRQYIGEDLFQAIQRKNRELKAQSNPEENIHVQTSQLPSWTTDEIDRMVKARLDLPIVEKIRQIGFTMAVIRKAYEIQLKFKKDDFKTDNDLRFACLILDLQVNLIKGDAAYILTPQDWMKKYIHDQQQPQPQIVQLPIKTIETPKVIKSTVVRPK
;
A
#
# COMPACT_ATOMS: atom_id res chain seq x y z
N VAL A 1 -5.33 -0.01 13.09
CA VAL A 1 -4.95 1.42 13.29
C VAL A 1 -5.49 2.30 12.18
N GLU A 2 -5.07 2.12 10.91
CA GLU A 2 -5.54 2.97 9.81
C GLU A 2 -7.08 2.98 9.65
N HIS A 3 -7.76 1.84 9.79
CA HIS A 3 -9.22 1.80 9.74
C HIS A 3 -9.87 2.73 10.78
N ALA A 4 -9.41 2.71 12.03
CA ALA A 4 -9.91 3.62 13.08
C ALA A 4 -9.55 5.08 12.80
N ARG A 5 -8.39 5.33 12.16
CA ARG A 5 -7.93 6.67 11.78
C ARG A 5 -8.79 7.33 10.69
N TRP A 6 -9.21 6.54 9.70
CA TRP A 6 -9.94 7.03 8.52
C TRP A 6 -11.46 6.92 8.65
N PHE A 7 -11.97 5.97 9.45
CA PHE A 7 -13.41 5.69 9.59
C PHE A 7 -13.85 5.73 11.06
N PRO A 8 -13.99 6.93 11.66
CA PRO A 8 -14.32 7.07 13.08
C PRO A 8 -15.74 6.62 13.47
N GLU A 9 -16.65 6.56 12.51
CA GLU A 9 -18.04 6.13 12.71
C GLU A 9 -18.24 4.61 12.52
N CYS A 10 -17.18 3.86 12.20
CA CYS A 10 -17.28 2.42 12.02
C CYS A 10 -17.48 1.72 13.38
N SER A 11 -18.68 1.19 13.60
CA SER A 11 -19.02 0.46 14.82
C SER A 11 -18.19 -0.83 14.99
N TYR A 12 -17.91 -1.51 13.88
CA TYR A 12 -17.12 -2.74 13.87
C TYR A 12 -15.71 -2.53 14.42
N ILE A 13 -14.99 -1.50 13.94
CA ILE A 13 -13.62 -1.26 14.39
C ILE A 13 -13.59 -0.82 15.85
N ARG A 14 -14.56 -0.01 16.30
CA ARG A 14 -14.69 0.44 17.70
C ARG A 14 -14.89 -0.74 18.66
N GLN A 15 -15.73 -1.71 18.27
CA GLN A 15 -15.93 -2.93 19.06
C GLN A 15 -14.72 -3.87 19.03
N TYR A 16 -14.06 -4.00 17.87
CA TYR A 16 -12.97 -4.97 17.68
C TYR A 16 -11.67 -4.57 18.39
N ILE A 17 -11.29 -3.29 18.35
CA ILE A 17 -10.01 -2.82 18.94
C ILE A 17 -10.15 -2.27 20.36
N GLY A 18 -11.39 -2.11 20.83
CA GLY A 18 -11.70 -1.49 22.11
C GLY A 18 -11.64 0.04 22.09
N GLU A 19 -12.40 0.64 23.02
CA GLU A 19 -12.59 2.10 23.07
C GLU A 19 -11.28 2.84 23.41
N ASP A 20 -10.46 2.33 24.32
CA ASP A 20 -9.23 3.00 24.76
C ASP A 20 -8.22 3.19 23.61
N LEU A 21 -7.99 2.13 22.83
CA LEU A 21 -7.09 2.18 21.68
C LEU A 21 -7.69 3.02 20.55
N PHE A 22 -8.99 2.92 20.33
CA PHE A 22 -9.70 3.77 19.36
C PHE A 22 -9.52 5.26 19.70
N GLN A 23 -9.74 5.65 20.96
CA GLN A 23 -9.57 7.02 21.43
C GLN A 23 -8.12 7.50 21.35
N ALA A 24 -7.15 6.64 21.66
CA ALA A 24 -5.73 6.96 21.52
C ALA A 24 -5.35 7.26 20.06
N ILE A 25 -5.83 6.45 19.11
CA ILE A 25 -5.63 6.66 17.67
C ILE A 25 -6.27 7.98 17.23
N GLN A 26 -7.51 8.25 17.66
CA GLN A 26 -8.23 9.46 17.29
C GLN A 26 -7.62 10.74 17.87
N ARG A 27 -7.12 10.68 19.11
CA ARG A 27 -6.37 11.79 19.74
C ARG A 27 -5.11 12.10 18.95
N LYS A 28 -4.28 11.08 18.67
CA LYS A 28 -3.07 11.23 17.87
C LYS A 28 -3.35 11.76 16.47
N ASN A 29 -4.44 11.31 15.83
CA ASN A 29 -4.83 11.82 14.51
C ASN A 29 -5.22 13.30 14.56
N ARG A 30 -5.91 13.74 15.62
CA ARG A 30 -6.22 15.16 15.85
C ARG A 30 -4.98 15.99 16.12
N GLU A 31 -4.04 15.49 16.91
CA GLU A 31 -2.75 16.16 17.17
C GLU A 31 -1.95 16.35 15.87
N LEU A 32 -1.85 15.30 15.05
CA LEU A 32 -1.19 15.38 13.74
C LEU A 32 -1.89 16.38 12.80
N LYS A 33 -3.23 16.43 12.84
CA LYS A 33 -4.00 17.41 12.06
C LYS A 33 -3.92 18.83 12.60
N ALA A 34 -3.75 19.01 13.91
CA ALA A 34 -3.57 20.33 14.52
C ALA A 34 -2.16 20.88 14.30
N GLN A 35 -1.16 19.99 14.19
CA GLN A 35 0.19 20.35 13.78
C GLN A 35 0.28 20.73 12.29
N SER A 36 -0.69 20.31 11.47
CA SER A 36 -0.89 20.84 10.12
C SER A 36 -1.89 22.01 10.15
N ASN A 37 -1.41 23.25 10.18
CA ASN A 37 -2.25 24.47 10.23
C ASN A 37 -3.47 24.42 9.28
N PRO A 38 -4.68 24.82 9.72
CA PRO A 38 -5.90 24.77 8.90
C PRO A 38 -6.15 26.01 8.00
N GLU A 39 -5.16 26.88 7.80
CA GLU A 39 -5.29 28.07 6.92
C GLU A 39 -4.35 28.01 5.71
N GLU A 40 -4.46 26.97 4.89
CA GLU A 40 -4.06 27.06 3.47
C GLU A 40 -5.31 26.96 2.60
N ASN A 41 -6.04 28.07 2.58
CA ASN A 41 -6.86 28.43 1.43
C ASN A 41 -5.91 28.70 0.26
N ILE A 42 -6.29 28.22 -0.92
CA ILE A 42 -5.53 28.16 -2.16
C ILE A 42 -4.81 29.49 -2.45
N HIS A 43 -3.52 29.57 -2.12
CA HIS A 43 -2.58 30.52 -2.69
C HIS A 43 -1.22 29.86 -2.76
N VAL A 44 -0.76 29.61 -3.99
CA VAL A 44 0.56 29.08 -4.28
C VAL A 44 1.58 30.15 -3.92
N GLN A 45 2.02 30.19 -2.66
CA GLN A 45 3.22 30.92 -2.24
C GLN A 45 4.13 29.99 -1.45
N THR A 46 4.98 29.35 -2.23
CA THR A 46 6.27 28.81 -1.84
C THR A 46 7.05 29.86 -1.04
N SER A 47 7.13 29.68 0.27
CA SER A 47 8.24 30.27 1.04
C SER A 47 8.49 29.51 2.34
N GLN A 48 9.69 28.91 2.39
CA GLN A 48 10.54 28.69 3.57
C GLN A 48 10.29 27.43 4.41
N LEU A 49 10.59 26.28 3.81
CA LEU A 49 11.32 25.18 4.46
C LEU A 49 12.42 24.78 3.46
N PRO A 50 13.62 24.29 3.86
CA PRO A 50 14.60 23.82 2.90
C PRO A 50 14.03 22.56 2.24
N SER A 51 13.33 22.76 1.13
CA SER A 51 12.96 21.71 0.21
C SER A 51 14.27 21.33 -0.44
N TRP A 52 14.69 20.07 -0.27
CA TRP A 52 15.80 19.52 -1.02
C TRP A 52 15.68 19.96 -2.49
N THR A 53 16.69 20.65 -2.97
CA THR A 53 16.80 21.04 -4.37
C THR A 53 16.84 19.79 -5.22
N THR A 54 16.45 19.90 -6.49
CA THR A 54 16.51 18.77 -7.43
C THR A 54 17.90 18.15 -7.48
N ASP A 55 18.95 18.97 -7.40
CA ASP A 55 20.34 18.52 -7.40
C ASP A 55 20.70 17.74 -6.13
N GLU A 56 20.20 18.16 -4.96
CA GLU A 56 20.42 17.40 -3.73
C GLU A 56 19.69 16.07 -3.75
N ILE A 57 18.45 16.04 -4.28
CA ILE A 57 17.70 14.80 -4.46
C ILE A 57 18.47 13.87 -5.39
N ASP A 58 18.97 14.34 -6.54
CA ASP A 58 19.73 13.49 -7.47
C ASP A 58 21.02 12.95 -6.83
N ARG A 59 21.76 13.78 -6.08
CA ARG A 59 22.93 13.32 -5.31
C ARG A 59 22.57 12.23 -4.31
N MET A 60 21.49 12.42 -3.55
CA MET A 60 21.03 11.45 -2.57
C MET A 60 20.59 10.14 -3.23
N VAL A 61 19.79 10.24 -4.29
CA VAL A 61 19.31 9.09 -5.05
C VAL A 61 20.51 8.33 -5.60
N LYS A 62 21.47 9.00 -6.23
CA LYS A 62 22.68 8.37 -6.79
C LYS A 62 23.44 7.57 -5.73
N ALA A 63 23.66 8.16 -4.55
CA ALA A 63 24.31 7.45 -3.44
C ALA A 63 23.55 6.20 -2.97
N ARG A 64 22.23 6.14 -3.17
CA ARG A 64 21.39 4.99 -2.80
C ARG A 64 21.35 3.91 -3.88
N LEU A 65 21.54 4.29 -5.15
CA LEU A 65 21.61 3.32 -6.25
C LEU A 65 22.82 2.38 -6.14
N ASP A 66 23.85 2.79 -5.41
CA ASP A 66 25.05 1.99 -5.15
C ASP A 66 24.90 1.02 -3.95
N LEU A 67 23.73 1.01 -3.27
CA LEU A 67 23.50 0.13 -2.13
C LEU A 67 23.31 -1.33 -2.56
N PRO A 68 23.77 -2.32 -1.76
CA PRO A 68 23.67 -3.74 -2.10
C PRO A 68 22.22 -4.23 -2.24
N ILE A 69 21.28 -3.55 -1.58
CA ILE A 69 19.85 -3.82 -1.73
C ILE A 69 19.34 -3.55 -3.15
N VAL A 70 19.86 -2.52 -3.82
CA VAL A 70 19.46 -2.17 -5.18
C VAL A 70 19.87 -3.26 -6.16
N GLU A 71 21.04 -3.86 -5.96
CA GLU A 71 21.48 -5.02 -6.73
C GLU A 71 20.54 -6.22 -6.55
N LYS A 72 20.13 -6.52 -5.30
CA LYS A 72 19.15 -7.59 -5.04
C LYS A 72 17.82 -7.32 -5.76
N ILE A 73 17.35 -6.08 -5.73
CA ILE A 73 16.09 -5.69 -6.39
C ILE A 73 16.22 -5.76 -7.91
N ARG A 74 17.39 -5.42 -8.46
CA ARG A 74 17.68 -5.58 -9.89
C ARG A 74 17.62 -7.04 -10.31
N GLN A 75 18.15 -7.96 -9.50
CA GLN A 75 18.08 -9.41 -9.75
C GLN A 75 16.65 -9.96 -9.77
N ILE A 76 15.73 -9.33 -9.02
CA ILE A 76 14.30 -9.69 -9.01
C ILE A 76 13.60 -9.24 -10.31
N GLY A 77 14.21 -8.34 -11.09
CA GLY A 77 13.74 -7.96 -12.42
C GLY A 77 13.31 -6.50 -12.57
N PHE A 78 13.46 -5.66 -11.53
CA PHE A 78 13.12 -4.24 -11.65
C PHE A 78 14.19 -3.48 -12.44
N THR A 79 13.73 -2.59 -13.33
CA THR A 79 14.64 -1.72 -14.08
C THR A 79 15.23 -0.64 -13.18
N MET A 80 16.45 -0.18 -13.52
CA MET A 80 17.09 0.90 -12.76
C MET A 80 16.29 2.20 -12.77
N ALA A 81 15.52 2.46 -13.83
CA ALA A 81 14.65 3.62 -13.92
C ALA A 81 13.55 3.59 -12.85
N VAL A 82 12.91 2.43 -12.64
CA VAL A 82 11.88 2.25 -11.60
C VAL A 82 12.48 2.44 -10.21
N ILE A 83 13.64 1.84 -9.94
CA ILE A 83 14.30 1.94 -8.62
C ILE A 83 14.73 3.38 -8.33
N ARG A 84 15.35 4.05 -9.30
CA ARG A 84 15.68 5.48 -9.21
C ARG A 84 14.43 6.30 -8.91
N LYS A 85 13.34 6.05 -9.64
CA LYS A 85 12.10 6.79 -9.45
C LYS A 85 11.48 6.57 -8.08
N ALA A 86 11.57 5.35 -7.55
CA ALA A 86 11.12 5.02 -6.20
C ALA A 86 11.82 5.87 -5.14
N TYR A 87 13.14 5.99 -5.20
CA TYR A 87 13.90 6.84 -4.28
C TYR A 87 13.61 8.34 -4.47
N GLU A 88 13.49 8.82 -5.71
CA GLU A 88 13.12 10.22 -5.98
C GLU A 88 11.78 10.58 -5.32
N ILE A 89 10.76 9.74 -5.50
CA ILE A 89 9.42 9.95 -4.93
C ILE A 89 9.50 9.89 -3.40
N GLN A 90 10.16 8.89 -2.86
CA GLN A 90 10.30 8.69 -1.43
C GLN A 90 10.98 9.90 -0.75
N LEU A 91 12.10 10.38 -1.29
CA LEU A 91 12.82 11.54 -0.78
C LEU A 91 12.04 12.85 -0.98
N LYS A 92 11.30 12.99 -2.08
CA LYS A 92 10.51 14.20 -2.36
C LYS A 92 9.30 14.33 -1.42
N PHE A 93 8.57 13.24 -1.17
CA PHE A 93 7.32 13.29 -0.40
C PHE A 93 7.51 13.03 1.09
N LYS A 94 8.36 12.07 1.46
CA LYS A 94 8.57 11.70 2.87
C LYS A 94 9.82 12.33 3.47
N LYS A 95 10.72 12.89 2.65
CA LYS A 95 12.01 13.47 3.09
C LYS A 95 12.85 12.51 3.92
N ASP A 96 12.67 11.21 3.70
CA ASP A 96 13.29 10.13 4.47
C ASP A 96 13.42 8.87 3.58
N ASP A 97 14.30 7.95 3.95
CA ASP A 97 14.54 6.71 3.23
C ASP A 97 13.46 5.64 3.49
N PHE A 98 13.52 4.54 2.72
CA PHE A 98 12.70 3.37 2.98
C PHE A 98 13.14 2.72 4.29
N LYS A 99 12.17 2.41 5.16
CA LYS A 99 12.44 1.82 6.48
C LYS A 99 12.90 0.37 6.38
N THR A 100 12.37 -0.35 5.39
CA THR A 100 12.67 -1.76 5.17
C THR A 100 12.84 -2.07 3.69
N ASP A 101 13.55 -3.16 3.41
CA ASP A 101 13.73 -3.67 2.05
C ASP A 101 12.39 -3.98 1.36
N ASN A 102 11.41 -4.44 2.13
CA ASN A 102 10.07 -4.71 1.64
C ASN A 102 9.37 -3.43 1.19
N ASP A 103 9.54 -2.31 1.91
CA ASP A 103 8.91 -1.03 1.53
C ASP A 103 9.41 -0.54 0.18
N LEU A 104 10.73 -0.64 -0.06
CA LEU A 104 11.33 -0.31 -1.35
C LEU A 104 10.81 -1.25 -2.44
N ARG A 105 10.75 -2.56 -2.16
CA ARG A 105 10.23 -3.54 -3.13
C ARG A 105 8.78 -3.27 -3.50
N PHE A 106 7.91 -2.94 -2.53
CA PHE A 106 6.53 -2.57 -2.80
C PHE A 106 6.42 -1.28 -3.60
N ALA A 107 7.25 -0.28 -3.30
CA ALA A 107 7.29 0.96 -4.09
C ALA A 107 7.68 0.68 -5.55
N CYS A 108 8.69 -0.16 -5.78
CA CYS A 108 9.08 -0.58 -7.13
C CYS A 108 7.96 -1.35 -7.86
N LEU A 109 7.26 -2.26 -7.17
CA LEU A 109 6.12 -3.00 -7.75
C LEU A 109 5.00 -2.06 -8.20
N ILE A 110 4.63 -1.10 -7.33
CA ILE A 110 3.56 -0.15 -7.64
C ILE A 110 3.95 0.70 -8.84
N LEU A 111 5.18 1.20 -8.87
CA LEU A 111 5.67 2.02 -9.98
C LEU A 111 5.77 1.25 -11.29
N ASP A 112 6.30 0.03 -11.25
CA ASP A 112 6.39 -0.82 -12.44
C ASP A 112 5.01 -1.14 -13.00
N LEU A 113 4.05 -1.47 -12.13
CA LEU A 113 2.66 -1.70 -12.52
C LEU A 113 2.05 -0.44 -13.15
N GLN A 114 2.25 0.74 -12.56
CA GLN A 114 1.77 2.00 -13.11
C GLN A 114 2.37 2.29 -14.49
N VAL A 115 3.67 2.10 -14.66
CA VAL A 115 4.35 2.27 -15.96
C VAL A 115 3.77 1.31 -17.00
N ASN A 116 3.56 0.05 -16.63
CA ASN A 116 2.99 -0.98 -17.49
C ASN A 116 1.51 -0.73 -17.84
N LEU A 117 0.74 -0.16 -16.92
CA LEU A 117 -0.66 0.23 -17.15
C LEU A 117 -0.75 1.45 -18.07
N ILE A 118 0.13 2.44 -17.86
CA ILE A 118 0.08 3.70 -18.60
C ILE A 118 0.63 3.50 -20.03
N LYS A 119 1.61 2.62 -20.24
CA LYS A 119 2.28 2.37 -21.53
C LYS A 119 2.74 3.66 -22.25
N GLY A 120 3.00 4.73 -21.50
CA GLY A 120 3.34 6.05 -22.05
C GLY A 120 2.19 6.80 -22.71
N ASP A 121 0.95 6.31 -22.63
CA ASP A 121 -0.24 6.98 -23.18
C ASP A 121 -1.04 7.64 -22.05
N ALA A 122 -1.23 8.96 -22.19
CA ALA A 122 -1.92 9.81 -21.23
C ALA A 122 -3.37 9.37 -20.97
N ALA A 123 -4.00 8.64 -21.91
CA ALA A 123 -5.35 8.11 -21.74
C ALA A 123 -5.47 7.06 -20.62
N TYR A 124 -4.35 6.43 -20.22
CA TYR A 124 -4.32 5.41 -19.16
C TYR A 124 -3.83 5.97 -17.82
N ILE A 125 -3.61 7.29 -17.71
CA ILE A 125 -3.35 7.93 -16.42
C ILE A 125 -4.63 7.79 -15.58
N LEU A 126 -4.58 6.91 -14.59
CA LEU A 126 -5.69 6.71 -13.64
C LEU A 126 -5.80 7.93 -12.73
N THR A 127 -6.58 8.93 -13.16
CA THR A 127 -6.96 10.06 -12.32
C THR A 127 -7.83 9.56 -11.15
N PRO A 128 -7.57 10.00 -9.91
CA PRO A 128 -8.28 9.51 -8.73
C PRO A 128 -9.81 9.59 -8.81
N GLN A 129 -10.35 10.53 -9.58
CA GLN A 129 -11.78 10.71 -9.76
C GLN A 129 -12.42 9.61 -10.60
N ASP A 130 -11.71 9.02 -11.57
CA ASP A 130 -12.32 8.14 -12.56
C ASP A 130 -12.40 6.69 -12.08
N TRP A 131 -11.36 6.21 -11.40
CA TRP A 131 -11.45 4.89 -10.76
C TRP A 131 -12.37 4.92 -9.54
N MET A 132 -12.46 6.04 -8.82
CA MET A 132 -13.34 6.15 -7.65
C MET A 132 -14.81 6.18 -8.08
N LYS A 133 -15.15 6.83 -9.20
CA LYS A 133 -16.47 6.70 -9.84
C LYS A 133 -16.76 5.26 -10.26
N LYS A 134 -15.80 4.59 -10.90
CA LYS A 134 -15.94 3.18 -11.31
C LYS A 134 -16.12 2.24 -10.12
N TYR A 135 -15.32 2.41 -9.07
CA TYR A 135 -15.41 1.64 -7.83
C TYR A 135 -16.75 1.88 -7.13
N ILE A 136 -17.19 3.14 -6.99
CA ILE A 136 -18.52 3.45 -6.41
C ILE A 136 -19.63 2.83 -7.26
N HIS A 137 -19.51 2.85 -8.59
CA HIS A 137 -20.47 2.23 -9.49
C HIS A 137 -20.48 0.69 -9.36
N ASP A 138 -19.31 0.05 -9.26
CA ASP A 138 -19.18 -1.40 -9.08
C ASP A 138 -19.71 -1.86 -7.70
N GLN A 139 -19.62 -1.02 -6.66
CA GLN A 139 -20.22 -1.28 -5.34
C GLN A 139 -21.76 -1.10 -5.33
N GLN A 140 -22.33 -0.42 -6.33
CA GLN A 140 -23.78 -0.24 -6.47
C GLN A 140 -24.44 -1.32 -7.34
N GLN A 141 -23.65 -2.15 -8.03
CA GLN A 141 -24.21 -3.30 -8.72
C GLN A 141 -24.61 -4.38 -7.70
N PRO A 142 -25.81 -4.99 -7.84
CA PRO A 142 -26.18 -6.11 -7.01
C PRO A 142 -25.15 -7.23 -7.22
N GLN A 143 -24.56 -7.71 -6.13
CA GLN A 143 -23.65 -8.85 -6.13
C GLN A 143 -24.28 -9.98 -6.98
N PRO A 144 -23.55 -10.57 -7.95
CA PRO A 144 -24.06 -11.73 -8.66
C PRO A 144 -24.39 -12.79 -7.60
N GLN A 145 -25.64 -13.24 -7.59
CA GLN A 145 -26.10 -14.29 -6.69
C GLN A 145 -25.17 -15.49 -6.88
N ILE A 146 -24.46 -15.87 -5.83
CA ILE A 146 -23.69 -17.11 -5.80
C ILE A 146 -24.70 -18.22 -6.02
N VAL A 147 -24.77 -18.74 -7.25
CA VAL A 147 -25.50 -19.97 -7.53
C VAL A 147 -24.75 -21.06 -6.76
N GLN A 148 -25.30 -21.44 -5.60
CA GLN A 148 -24.81 -22.59 -4.85
C GLN A 148 -24.98 -23.82 -5.74
N LEU A 149 -23.90 -24.27 -6.37
CA LEU A 149 -23.87 -25.57 -7.00
C LEU A 149 -23.98 -26.63 -5.88
N PRO A 150 -24.87 -27.63 -6.03
CA PRO A 150 -25.07 -28.64 -4.99
C PRO A 150 -23.76 -29.40 -4.73
N ILE A 151 -23.37 -29.38 -3.46
CA ILE A 151 -22.20 -30.09 -2.93
C ILE A 151 -22.43 -31.58 -3.17
N LYS A 152 -21.67 -32.18 -4.10
CA LYS A 152 -21.57 -33.64 -4.18
C LYS A 152 -20.76 -34.10 -2.97
N THR A 153 -21.42 -34.81 -2.07
CA THR A 153 -20.80 -35.52 -0.94
C THR A 153 -19.65 -36.37 -1.46
N ILE A 154 -18.42 -36.01 -1.08
CA ILE A 154 -17.23 -36.83 -1.32
C ILE A 154 -17.27 -37.90 -0.24
N GLU A 155 -17.58 -39.14 -0.62
CA GLU A 155 -17.44 -40.29 0.25
C GLU A 155 -15.96 -40.44 0.66
N THR A 156 -15.71 -40.44 1.97
CA THR A 156 -14.38 -40.65 2.53
C THR A 156 -13.97 -42.13 2.40
N PRO A 157 -12.76 -42.44 1.93
CA PRO A 157 -12.28 -43.81 1.92
C PRO A 157 -12.03 -44.31 3.36
N LYS A 158 -12.59 -45.50 3.64
CA LYS A 158 -12.45 -46.27 4.88
C LYS A 158 -10.99 -46.40 5.32
N VAL A 159 -10.70 -45.98 6.55
CA VAL A 159 -9.45 -46.24 7.26
C VAL A 159 -9.29 -47.75 7.46
N ILE A 160 -8.31 -48.35 6.76
CA ILE A 160 -7.88 -49.73 7.00
C ILE A 160 -7.02 -49.71 8.27
N LYS A 161 -7.49 -50.41 9.31
CA LYS A 161 -6.74 -50.62 10.56
C LYS A 161 -5.53 -51.50 10.27
N SER A 162 -4.31 -50.94 10.39
CA SER A 162 -3.08 -51.72 10.39
C SER A 162 -2.84 -52.30 11.78
N THR A 163 -2.93 -53.62 11.88
CA THR A 163 -2.67 -54.40 13.08
C THR A 163 -1.15 -54.54 13.25
N VAL A 164 -0.58 -53.91 14.27
CA VAL A 164 0.85 -54.07 14.63
C VAL A 164 1.02 -55.41 15.35
N VAL A 165 1.69 -56.36 14.69
CA VAL A 165 2.15 -57.62 15.29
C VAL A 165 3.53 -57.39 15.90
N ARG A 166 3.65 -57.65 17.21
CA ARG A 166 4.89 -57.57 17.98
C ARG A 166 5.68 -58.88 17.85
N PRO A 167 6.97 -58.87 17.48
CA PRO A 167 7.79 -60.08 17.56
C PRO A 167 8.31 -60.30 18.98
N LYS A 168 8.55 -61.59 19.27
CA LYS A 168 8.92 -62.21 20.56
C LYS A 168 10.26 -61.75 21.12
#